data_AF-A0A958KTV7-F1
#
_entry.id   AF-A0A958KTV7-F1
#
_cell.length_a   1.000
_cell.length_b   1.000
_cell.length_c   1.000
_cell.angle_alpha   90.00
_cell.angle_beta   90.00
_cell.angle_gamma   90.00
#
_symmetry.space_group_name_H-M   'P 1'
#
loop_
_entity.id
_entity.type
_entity.pdbx_description
1 polymer ?
#
loop_
_entity_poly.entity_id
_entity_poly.type
_entity_poly.pdbx_seq_one_letter_code
_entity_poly.pdbx_strand_id
1 'polypeptide(L)'
;MMESRSAEATASLQQQEEVSIETSLANDRKTIEELRKNIPAEKRQENDQLKEILSLMGEVKDHPSKIRDRFNRVTQRMRQDQRKASSRARSDYNRIEKKNREEFFRKLKEEREDFKSNKASREESKRFYDEQNRIRREYTSDERDRRSQFNADNKAQGDDFNAMMREKNREFTAELRAYTQRYNDYQKELKNKKNAPVSAVPSTMAPSYATPLKTGDTTSPKTGDTGQ
;
A
#
# COMPACT_ATOMS: atom_id res chain seq x y z
N MET A 1 39.41 -45.69 -8.21
CA MET A 1 38.63 -45.32 -7.00
C MET A 1 39.04 -43.94 -6.43
N MET A 2 39.28 -42.91 -7.25
CA MET A 2 39.60 -41.56 -6.75
C MET A 2 38.60 -40.48 -7.17
N GLU A 3 37.67 -40.76 -8.09
CA GLU A 3 36.66 -39.79 -8.55
C GLU A 3 35.45 -39.67 -7.62
N SER A 4 35.23 -40.62 -6.70
CA SER A 4 34.10 -40.57 -5.76
C SER A 4 34.32 -39.63 -4.56
N ARG A 5 35.58 -39.31 -4.22
CA ARG A 5 35.91 -38.42 -3.08
C ARG A 5 35.84 -36.93 -3.42
N SER A 6 35.96 -36.56 -4.70
CA SER A 6 35.85 -35.15 -5.12
C SER A 6 34.40 -34.66 -5.16
N ALA A 7 33.44 -35.53 -5.49
CA ALA A 7 32.01 -35.20 -5.52
C ALA A 7 31.42 -34.98 -4.11
N GLU A 8 31.84 -35.78 -3.12
CA GLU A 8 31.42 -35.61 -1.71
C GLU A 8 31.98 -34.32 -1.09
N ALA A 9 33.22 -33.94 -1.42
CA ALA A 9 33.82 -32.70 -0.95
C ALA A 9 33.06 -31.46 -1.47
N THR A 10 32.68 -31.45 -2.76
CA THR A 10 31.89 -30.36 -3.35
C THR A 10 30.48 -30.26 -2.79
N ALA A 11 29.82 -31.39 -2.49
CA ALA A 11 28.50 -31.40 -1.88
C ALA A 11 28.52 -30.90 -0.42
N SER A 12 29.58 -31.23 0.33
CA SER A 12 29.73 -30.74 1.72
C SER A 12 30.01 -29.23 1.79
N LEU A 13 30.74 -28.68 0.82
CA LEU A 13 31.05 -27.25 0.75
C LEU A 13 29.78 -26.44 0.40
N GLN A 14 28.97 -26.93 -0.54
CA GLN A 14 27.69 -26.32 -0.90
C GLN A 14 26.71 -26.32 0.28
N GLN A 15 26.65 -27.41 1.06
CA GLN A 15 25.81 -27.46 2.28
C GLN A 15 26.28 -26.48 3.36
N GLN A 16 27.60 -26.31 3.55
CA GLN A 16 28.13 -25.33 4.51
C GLN A 16 27.85 -23.89 4.08
N GLU A 17 27.93 -23.60 2.77
CA GLU A 17 27.65 -22.29 2.21
C GLU A 17 26.16 -21.93 2.35
N GLU A 18 25.24 -22.87 2.05
CA GLU A 18 23.80 -22.71 2.27
C GLU A 18 23.43 -22.44 3.73
N VAL A 19 24.03 -23.16 4.68
CA VAL A 19 23.80 -22.95 6.12
C VAL A 19 24.34 -21.59 6.59
N SER A 20 25.46 -21.12 6.02
CA SER A 20 26.01 -19.78 6.30
C SER A 20 25.10 -18.66 5.78
N ILE A 21 24.48 -18.86 4.61
CA ILE A 21 23.54 -17.91 4.01
C ILE A 21 22.24 -17.88 4.81
N GLU A 22 21.71 -19.03 5.23
CA GLU A 22 20.50 -19.09 6.07
C GLU A 22 20.68 -18.41 7.43
N THR A 23 21.85 -18.58 8.06
CA THR A 23 22.18 -17.91 9.33
C THR A 23 22.37 -16.41 9.16
N SER A 24 22.94 -15.94 8.05
CA SER A 24 22.99 -14.51 7.70
C SER A 24 21.59 -13.92 7.51
N LEU A 25 20.73 -14.60 6.74
CA LEU A 25 19.35 -14.15 6.49
C LEU A 25 18.49 -14.14 7.76
N ALA A 26 18.73 -15.06 8.69
CA ALA A 26 18.04 -15.06 9.98
C ALA A 26 18.42 -13.86 10.85
N ASN A 27 19.69 -13.44 10.81
CA ASN A 27 20.16 -12.23 11.50
C ASN A 27 19.61 -10.97 10.83
N ASP A 28 19.57 -10.92 9.50
CA ASP A 28 18.97 -9.80 8.75
C ASP A 28 17.46 -9.67 9.02
N ARG A 29 16.73 -10.77 9.19
CA ARG A 29 15.32 -10.73 9.59
C ARG A 29 15.12 -10.13 10.99
N LYS A 30 16.00 -10.48 11.94
CA LYS A 30 15.96 -9.94 13.31
C LYS A 30 16.27 -8.45 13.35
N THR A 31 17.28 -7.99 12.61
CA THR A 31 17.62 -6.55 12.53
C THR A 31 16.49 -5.76 11.86
N ILE A 32 15.86 -6.31 10.82
CA ILE A 32 14.66 -5.70 10.21
C ILE A 32 13.49 -5.63 11.20
N GLU A 33 13.25 -6.66 12.01
CA GLU A 33 12.22 -6.63 13.05
C GLU A 33 12.48 -5.58 14.13
N GLU A 34 13.74 -5.41 14.54
CA GLU A 34 14.13 -4.36 15.47
C GLU A 34 13.91 -2.96 14.88
N LEU A 35 14.27 -2.75 13.62
CA LEU A 35 13.99 -1.51 12.90
C LEU A 35 12.47 -1.25 12.75
N ARG A 36 11.66 -2.30 12.58
CA ARG A 36 10.19 -2.20 12.51
C ARG A 36 9.54 -1.79 13.83
N LYS A 37 10.16 -2.05 14.98
CA LYS A 37 9.63 -1.62 16.29
C LYS A 37 9.56 -0.09 16.40
N ASN A 38 10.45 0.61 15.70
CA ASN A 38 10.50 2.08 15.69
C ASN A 38 9.48 2.72 14.72
N ILE A 39 8.81 1.93 13.89
CA ILE A 39 7.81 2.44 12.93
C ILE A 39 6.43 2.49 13.61
N PRO A 40 5.71 3.62 13.55
CA PRO A 40 4.33 3.71 14.04
C PRO A 40 3.45 2.58 13.48
N ALA A 41 2.56 2.05 14.31
CA ALA A 41 1.73 0.89 13.94
C ALA A 41 0.86 1.18 12.69
N GLU A 42 0.41 2.42 12.52
CA GLU A 42 -0.35 2.87 11.36
C GLU A 42 0.48 2.79 10.07
N LYS A 43 1.73 3.29 10.11
CA LYS A 43 2.66 3.24 8.98
C LYS A 43 3.07 1.81 8.62
N ARG A 44 3.15 0.90 9.60
CA ARG A 44 3.37 -0.53 9.34
C ARG A 44 2.19 -1.14 8.56
N GLN A 45 0.96 -0.86 8.98
CA GLN A 45 -0.23 -1.35 8.29
C GLN A 45 -0.32 -0.81 6.85
N GLU A 46 -0.03 0.47 6.64
CA GLU A 46 0.04 1.06 5.29
C GLU A 46 1.08 0.36 4.41
N ASN A 47 2.29 0.14 4.94
CA ASN A 47 3.37 -0.53 4.20
C ASN A 47 3.04 -2.00 3.90
N ASP A 48 2.40 -2.70 4.82
CA ASP A 48 1.95 -4.08 4.61
C ASP A 48 0.85 -4.16 3.54
N GLN A 49 -0.07 -3.19 3.52
CA GLN A 49 -1.11 -3.09 2.48
C GLN A 49 -0.50 -2.78 1.11
N LEU A 50 0.47 -1.87 1.04
CA LEU A 50 1.19 -1.56 -0.19
C LEU A 50 1.97 -2.77 -0.71
N LYS A 51 2.66 -3.49 0.19
CA LYS A 51 3.33 -4.75 -0.14
C LYS A 51 2.35 -5.78 -0.67
N GLU A 52 1.18 -5.92 -0.04
CA GLU A 52 0.14 -6.85 -0.50
C GLU A 52 -0.30 -6.50 -1.92
N ILE A 53 -0.56 -5.22 -2.22
CA ILE A 53 -0.92 -4.73 -3.56
C ILE A 53 0.17 -5.03 -4.59
N LEU A 54 1.43 -4.66 -4.28
CA LEU A 54 2.58 -4.89 -5.17
C LEU A 54 2.82 -6.38 -5.44
N SER A 55 2.58 -7.23 -4.44
CA SER A 55 2.72 -8.68 -4.57
C SER A 55 1.68 -9.31 -5.50
N LEU A 56 0.57 -8.64 -5.82
CA LEU A 56 -0.53 -9.25 -6.57
C LEU A 56 -0.18 -9.58 -8.02
N MET A 57 0.78 -8.88 -8.64
CA MET A 57 1.11 -9.00 -10.06
C MET A 57 2.58 -9.34 -10.33
N GLY A 58 3.34 -9.72 -9.31
CA GLY A 58 4.76 -10.06 -9.44
C GLY A 58 5.01 -11.35 -10.24
N GLU A 59 4.25 -12.40 -9.96
CA GLU A 59 4.37 -13.70 -10.65
C GLU A 59 3.13 -13.98 -11.52
N VAL A 60 3.34 -14.39 -12.78
CA VAL A 60 2.27 -14.76 -13.72
C VAL A 60 1.77 -16.18 -13.44
N LYS A 61 1.18 -16.38 -12.27
CA LYS A 61 0.73 -17.70 -11.81
C LYS A 61 -0.78 -17.80 -11.71
N ASP A 62 -1.42 -16.76 -11.18
CA ASP A 62 -2.84 -16.76 -10.89
C ASP A 62 -3.68 -16.22 -12.07
N HIS A 63 -4.89 -16.75 -12.21
CA HIS A 63 -5.87 -16.22 -13.16
C HIS A 63 -6.21 -14.76 -12.81
N PRO A 64 -6.33 -13.84 -13.79
CA PRO A 64 -6.60 -12.42 -13.54
C PRO A 64 -7.81 -12.12 -12.65
N SER A 65 -8.83 -12.97 -12.66
CA SER A 65 -9.99 -12.84 -11.76
C SER A 65 -9.59 -12.92 -10.28
N LYS A 66 -8.70 -13.86 -9.91
CA LYS A 66 -8.25 -14.01 -8.52
C LYS A 66 -7.50 -12.78 -8.04
N ILE A 67 -6.73 -12.15 -8.93
CA ILE A 67 -5.98 -10.92 -8.67
C ILE A 67 -6.95 -9.77 -8.39
N ARG A 68 -7.99 -9.62 -9.22
CA ARG A 68 -9.06 -8.64 -9.01
C ARG A 68 -9.78 -8.85 -7.68
N ASP A 69 -10.10 -10.09 -7.32
CA ASP A 69 -10.79 -10.40 -6.06
C ASP A 69 -9.91 -10.08 -4.84
N ARG A 70 -8.60 -10.35 -4.91
CA ARG A 70 -7.65 -9.95 -3.86
C ARG A 70 -7.56 -8.42 -3.74
N PHE A 71 -7.41 -7.71 -4.84
CA PHE A 71 -7.39 -6.24 -4.85
C PHE A 71 -8.67 -5.64 -4.25
N ASN A 72 -9.84 -6.14 -4.64
CA ASN A 72 -11.13 -5.71 -4.09
C ASN A 72 -11.21 -5.92 -2.57
N ARG A 73 -10.67 -7.04 -2.05
CA ARG A 73 -10.60 -7.28 -0.60
C ARG A 73 -9.66 -6.31 0.12
N VAL A 74 -8.51 -6.00 -0.46
CA VAL A 74 -7.58 -5.01 0.12
C VAL A 74 -8.22 -3.63 0.14
N THR A 75 -8.75 -3.17 -0.99
CA THR A 75 -9.40 -1.85 -1.08
C THR A 75 -10.60 -1.72 -0.16
N GLN A 76 -11.37 -2.80 0.05
CA GLN A 76 -12.46 -2.81 1.01
C GLN A 76 -11.97 -2.68 2.46
N ARG A 77 -10.88 -3.36 2.83
CA ARG A 77 -10.24 -3.22 4.15
C ARG A 77 -9.78 -1.77 4.38
N MET A 78 -9.07 -1.18 3.41
CA MET A 78 -8.64 0.22 3.48
C MET A 78 -9.82 1.19 3.71
N ARG A 79 -10.94 0.99 3.00
CA ARG A 79 -12.16 1.81 3.19
C ARG A 79 -12.76 1.63 4.58
N GLN A 80 -12.77 0.42 5.12
CA GLN A 80 -13.28 0.15 6.47
C GLN A 80 -12.40 0.82 7.53
N ASP A 81 -11.09 0.75 7.39
CA ASP A 81 -10.15 1.33 8.33
C ASP A 81 -10.25 2.86 8.32
N GLN A 82 -10.35 3.49 7.15
CA GLN A 82 -10.59 4.94 7.05
C GLN A 82 -11.92 5.35 7.70
N ARG A 83 -13.00 4.58 7.51
CA ARG A 83 -14.29 4.86 8.17
C ARG A 83 -14.18 4.76 9.69
N LYS A 84 -13.47 3.74 10.21
CA LYS A 84 -13.23 3.58 11.64
C LYS A 84 -12.41 4.75 12.19
N ALA A 85 -11.34 5.16 11.50
CA ALA A 85 -10.51 6.28 11.89
C ALA A 85 -11.31 7.60 11.97
N SER A 86 -12.08 7.93 10.93
CA SER A 86 -12.94 9.12 10.92
C SER A 86 -14.02 9.07 12.00
N SER A 87 -14.63 7.90 12.24
CA SER A 87 -15.60 7.72 13.32
C SER A 87 -14.98 7.94 14.71
N ARG A 88 -13.77 7.44 14.93
CA ARG A 88 -13.03 7.66 16.19
C ARG A 88 -12.68 9.12 16.38
N ALA A 89 -12.13 9.78 15.35
CA ALA A 89 -11.80 11.20 15.39
C ALA A 89 -13.00 12.07 15.80
N ARG A 90 -14.19 11.81 15.22
CA ARG A 90 -15.43 12.51 15.59
C ARG A 90 -15.85 12.24 17.03
N SER A 91 -15.79 10.99 17.48
CA SER A 91 -16.14 10.63 18.85
C SER A 91 -15.20 11.29 19.86
N ASP A 92 -13.90 11.29 19.59
CA ASP A 92 -12.90 11.92 20.44
C ASP A 92 -13.06 13.43 20.50
N TYR A 93 -13.29 14.07 19.34
CA TYR A 93 -13.59 15.50 19.27
C TYR A 93 -14.82 15.85 20.10
N ASN A 94 -15.95 15.16 19.91
CA ASN A 94 -17.18 15.42 20.67
C ASN A 94 -16.98 15.26 22.18
N ARG A 95 -16.18 14.27 22.60
CA ARG A 95 -15.85 14.06 24.01
C ARG A 95 -15.05 15.22 24.57
N ILE A 96 -14.05 15.69 23.84
CA ILE A 96 -13.19 16.80 24.26
C ILE A 96 -13.98 18.12 24.26
N GLU A 97 -14.76 18.40 23.21
CA GLU A 97 -15.65 19.56 23.08
C GLU A 97 -16.59 19.63 24.29
N LYS A 98 -17.26 18.52 24.63
CA LYS A 98 -18.16 18.44 25.78
C LYS A 98 -17.44 18.74 27.10
N LYS A 99 -16.27 18.11 27.33
CA LYS A 99 -15.48 18.32 28.54
C LYS A 99 -15.05 19.78 28.69
N ASN A 100 -14.50 20.37 27.63
CA ASN A 100 -14.04 21.76 27.63
C ASN A 100 -15.21 22.71 27.92
N ARG A 101 -16.38 22.45 27.34
CA ARG A 101 -17.59 23.23 27.56
C ARG A 101 -18.07 23.16 29.00
N GLU A 102 -18.13 21.96 29.57
CA GLU A 102 -18.52 21.77 30.97
C GLU A 102 -17.55 22.47 31.93
N GLU A 103 -16.25 22.33 31.70
CA GLU A 103 -15.22 23.00 32.52
C GLU A 103 -15.31 24.53 32.42
N PHE A 104 -15.52 25.07 31.22
CA PHE A 104 -15.69 26.51 31.01
C PHE A 104 -16.89 27.07 31.77
N PHE A 105 -18.08 26.45 31.62
CA PHE A 105 -19.28 26.92 32.31
C PHE A 105 -19.22 26.69 33.83
N ARG A 106 -18.50 25.67 34.30
CA ARG A 106 -18.23 25.48 35.72
C ARG A 106 -17.41 26.65 36.28
N LYS A 107 -16.31 27.03 35.61
CA LYS A 107 -15.47 28.17 36.03
C LYS A 107 -16.25 29.49 36.07
N LEU A 108 -17.03 29.81 35.03
CA LEU A 108 -17.86 31.01 35.03
C LEU A 108 -18.89 31.02 36.18
N LYS A 109 -19.40 29.83 36.56
CA LYS A 109 -20.32 29.71 37.69
C LYS A 109 -19.59 29.95 39.01
N GLU A 110 -18.42 29.34 39.20
CA GLU A 110 -17.56 29.54 40.38
C GLU A 110 -17.20 31.02 40.54
N GLU A 111 -16.68 31.67 39.49
CA GLU A 111 -16.36 33.11 39.49
C GLU A 111 -17.57 33.99 39.86
N ARG A 112 -18.77 33.62 39.39
CA ARG A 112 -20.00 34.33 39.74
C ARG A 112 -20.38 34.17 41.21
N GLU A 113 -20.30 32.96 41.74
CA GLU A 113 -20.63 32.72 43.16
C GLU A 113 -19.58 33.39 44.07
N ASP A 114 -18.31 33.34 43.71
CA ASP A 114 -17.23 34.06 44.41
C ASP A 114 -17.45 35.58 44.37
N PHE A 115 -17.82 36.14 43.23
CA PHE A 115 -18.15 37.56 43.12
C PHE A 115 -19.35 37.94 44.00
N LYS A 116 -20.41 37.12 44.02
CA LYS A 116 -21.60 37.35 44.87
C LYS A 116 -21.31 37.27 46.37
N SER A 117 -20.30 36.49 46.76
CA SER A 117 -19.90 36.39 48.18
C SER A 117 -19.28 37.70 48.70
N ASN A 118 -18.77 38.55 47.80
CA ASN A 118 -18.17 39.83 48.12
C ASN A 118 -19.19 40.97 47.94
N LYS A 119 -19.14 41.98 48.82
CA LYS A 119 -19.92 43.21 48.64
C LYS A 119 -19.26 44.10 47.58
N ALA A 120 -19.69 43.96 46.33
CA ALA A 120 -19.26 44.81 45.24
C ALA A 120 -20.15 46.05 45.10
N SER A 121 -19.57 47.16 44.61
CA SER A 121 -20.32 48.34 44.21
C SER A 121 -21.19 48.07 42.97
N ARG A 122 -22.15 48.95 42.70
CA ARG A 122 -23.01 48.85 41.51
C ARG A 122 -22.22 48.90 40.21
N GLU A 123 -21.19 49.73 40.13
CA GLU A 123 -20.35 49.86 38.94
C GLU A 123 -19.49 48.62 38.71
N GLU A 124 -18.87 48.09 39.75
CA GLU A 124 -18.11 46.84 39.67
C GLU A 124 -18.99 45.66 39.28
N SER A 125 -20.20 45.58 39.84
CA SER A 125 -21.18 44.56 39.47
C SER A 125 -21.51 44.62 37.98
N LYS A 126 -21.78 45.82 37.46
CA LYS A 126 -22.04 46.00 36.02
C LYS A 126 -20.86 45.53 35.17
N ARG A 127 -19.64 45.99 35.49
CA ARG A 127 -18.42 45.62 34.76
C ARG A 127 -18.18 44.11 34.78
N PHE A 128 -18.37 43.46 35.93
CA PHE A 128 -18.23 42.01 36.06
C PHE A 128 -19.18 41.23 35.14
N TYR A 129 -20.48 41.57 35.13
CA TYR A 129 -21.45 40.87 34.29
C TYR A 129 -21.27 41.17 32.80
N ASP A 130 -20.87 42.40 32.45
CA ASP A 130 -20.53 42.75 31.06
C ASP A 130 -19.32 41.93 30.57
N GLU A 131 -18.30 41.76 31.42
CA GLU A 131 -17.11 40.95 31.14
C GLU A 131 -17.46 39.46 30.99
N GLN A 132 -18.21 38.90 31.93
CA GLN A 132 -18.69 37.51 31.85
C GLN A 132 -19.48 37.25 30.55
N ASN A 133 -20.31 38.20 30.13
CA ASN A 133 -21.04 38.12 28.87
C ASN A 133 -20.13 38.26 27.64
N ARG A 134 -19.06 39.04 27.73
CA ARG A 134 -18.03 39.11 26.67
C ARG A 134 -17.31 37.76 26.53
N ILE A 135 -16.75 37.24 27.62
CA ILE A 135 -16.01 35.96 27.66
C ILE A 135 -16.89 34.81 27.13
N ARG A 136 -18.16 34.76 27.55
CA ARG A 136 -19.10 33.73 27.07
C ARG A 136 -19.34 33.80 25.55
N ARG A 137 -19.46 35.02 25.00
CA ARG A 137 -19.68 35.22 23.56
C ARG A 137 -18.44 34.82 22.76
N GLU A 138 -17.27 35.22 23.22
CA GLU A 138 -15.98 34.88 22.62
C GLU A 138 -15.77 33.36 22.60
N TYR A 139 -15.89 32.69 23.75
CA TYR A 139 -15.80 31.23 23.84
C TYR A 139 -16.77 30.51 22.88
N THR A 140 -18.01 30.99 22.79
CA THR A 140 -19.02 30.38 21.90
C THR A 140 -18.68 30.59 20.42
N SER A 141 -18.03 31.71 20.07
CA SER A 141 -17.53 31.95 18.71
C SER A 141 -16.38 31.01 18.40
N ASP A 142 -15.39 30.95 19.27
CA ASP A 142 -14.20 30.10 19.11
C ASP A 142 -14.55 28.62 18.99
N GLU A 143 -15.50 28.12 19.80
CA GLU A 143 -15.95 26.72 19.70
C GLU A 143 -16.66 26.42 18.39
N ARG A 144 -17.41 27.38 17.82
CA ARG A 144 -17.99 27.21 16.48
C ARG A 144 -16.91 27.12 15.41
N ASP A 145 -15.89 27.98 15.49
CA ASP A 145 -14.80 28.01 14.53
C ASP A 145 -13.95 26.73 14.62
N ARG A 146 -13.61 26.29 15.83
CA ARG A 146 -12.92 24.99 16.06
C ARG A 146 -13.69 23.82 15.48
N ARG A 147 -15.01 23.78 15.68
CA ARG A 147 -15.88 22.74 15.12
C ARG A 147 -15.94 22.80 13.60
N SER A 148 -16.03 24.00 13.04
CA SER A 148 -16.00 24.22 11.60
C SER A 148 -14.69 23.70 11.00
N GLN A 149 -13.55 24.08 11.61
CA GLN A 149 -12.23 23.63 11.19
C GLN A 149 -12.09 22.12 11.25
N PHE A 150 -12.46 21.50 12.38
CA PHE A 150 -12.43 20.04 12.52
C PHE A 150 -13.25 19.33 11.43
N ASN A 151 -14.44 19.84 11.12
CA ASN A 151 -15.28 19.26 10.08
C ASN A 151 -14.66 19.42 8.68
N ALA A 152 -14.03 20.57 8.42
CA ALA A 152 -13.31 20.81 7.18
C ALA A 152 -12.13 19.84 7.03
N ASP A 153 -11.33 19.67 8.07
CA ASP A 153 -10.18 18.77 8.08
C ASP A 153 -10.61 17.31 7.89
N ASN A 154 -11.62 16.85 8.64
CA ASN A 154 -12.14 15.49 8.49
C ASN A 154 -12.77 15.25 7.10
N LYS A 155 -13.31 16.29 6.46
CA LYS A 155 -13.79 16.20 5.08
C LYS A 155 -12.62 16.11 4.10
N ALA A 156 -11.63 16.99 4.21
CA ALA A 156 -10.43 17.00 3.38
C ALA A 156 -9.71 15.64 3.40
N GLN A 157 -9.51 15.06 4.60
CA GLN A 157 -8.96 13.71 4.74
C GLN A 157 -9.79 12.63 4.02
N GLY A 158 -11.11 12.77 4.00
CA GLY A 158 -11.99 11.87 3.26
C GLY A 158 -11.83 12.03 1.74
N ASP A 159 -11.72 13.26 1.27
CA ASP A 159 -11.53 13.59 -0.15
C ASP A 159 -10.16 13.12 -0.65
N ASP A 160 -9.09 13.35 0.12
CA ASP A 160 -7.72 12.88 -0.17
C ASP A 160 -7.66 11.36 -0.27
N PHE A 161 -8.25 10.65 0.71
CA PHE A 161 -8.34 9.20 0.67
C PHE A 161 -9.10 8.71 -0.57
N ASN A 162 -10.20 9.36 -0.92
CA ASN A 162 -10.98 8.99 -2.11
C ASN A 162 -10.18 9.24 -3.40
N ALA A 163 -9.41 10.31 -3.48
CA ALA A 163 -8.54 10.60 -4.62
C ALA A 163 -7.46 9.51 -4.77
N MET A 164 -6.75 9.17 -3.69
CA MET A 164 -5.78 8.08 -3.65
C MET A 164 -6.39 6.75 -4.10
N MET A 165 -7.58 6.40 -3.60
CA MET A 165 -8.25 5.14 -3.99
C MET A 165 -8.63 5.11 -5.47
N ARG A 166 -8.98 6.26 -6.08
CA ARG A 166 -9.24 6.35 -7.52
C ARG A 166 -7.96 6.12 -8.31
N GLU A 167 -6.87 6.75 -7.90
CA GLU A 167 -5.55 6.58 -8.52
C GLU A 167 -5.08 5.12 -8.46
N LYS A 168 -5.09 4.51 -7.27
CA LYS A 168 -4.74 3.09 -7.08
C LYS A 168 -5.58 2.16 -7.93
N ASN A 169 -6.87 2.44 -8.09
CA ASN A 169 -7.73 1.64 -8.96
C ASN A 169 -7.40 1.81 -10.44
N ARG A 170 -7.00 3.01 -10.89
CA ARG A 170 -6.53 3.26 -12.26
C ARG A 170 -5.21 2.51 -12.52
N GLU A 171 -4.24 2.65 -11.63
CA GLU A 171 -2.96 1.94 -11.68
C GLU A 171 -3.19 0.43 -11.76
N PHE A 172 -3.95 -0.13 -10.82
CA PHE A 172 -4.30 -1.54 -10.80
C PHE A 172 -4.97 -2.00 -12.10
N THR A 173 -5.90 -1.21 -12.66
CA THR A 173 -6.58 -1.58 -13.90
C THR A 173 -5.62 -1.59 -15.09
N ALA A 174 -4.69 -0.64 -15.16
CA ALA A 174 -3.67 -0.60 -16.20
C ALA A 174 -2.74 -1.81 -16.11
N GLU A 175 -2.23 -2.09 -14.91
CA GLU A 175 -1.37 -3.24 -14.65
C GLU A 175 -2.09 -4.57 -14.90
N LEU A 176 -3.37 -4.68 -14.53
CA LEU A 176 -4.14 -5.91 -14.72
C LEU A 176 -4.32 -6.24 -16.20
N ARG A 177 -4.43 -5.23 -17.07
CA ARG A 177 -4.47 -5.43 -18.53
C ARG A 177 -3.15 -6.01 -19.03
N ALA A 178 -2.02 -5.40 -18.64
CA ALA A 178 -0.69 -5.91 -18.99
C ALA A 178 -0.44 -7.32 -18.43
N TYR A 179 -0.85 -7.58 -17.19
CA TYR A 179 -0.80 -8.90 -16.57
C TYR A 179 -1.64 -9.92 -17.34
N THR A 180 -2.87 -9.57 -17.72
CA THR A 180 -3.76 -10.47 -18.46
C THR A 180 -3.16 -10.88 -19.80
N GLN A 181 -2.50 -9.95 -20.50
CA GLN A 181 -1.77 -10.27 -21.73
C GLN A 181 -0.64 -11.27 -21.46
N ARG A 182 0.23 -11.00 -20.48
CA ARG A 182 1.31 -11.91 -20.08
C ARG A 182 0.79 -13.29 -19.65
N TYR A 183 -0.32 -13.34 -18.92
CA TYR A 183 -0.96 -14.58 -18.51
C TYR A 183 -1.46 -15.38 -19.70
N ASN A 184 -2.11 -14.74 -20.67
CA ASN A 184 -2.58 -15.41 -21.88
C ASN A 184 -1.42 -15.98 -22.71
N ASP A 185 -0.33 -15.23 -22.84
CA ASP A 185 0.86 -15.68 -23.56
C ASP A 185 1.56 -16.84 -22.83
N TYR A 186 1.69 -16.75 -21.50
CA TYR A 186 2.16 -17.87 -20.67
C TYR A 186 1.28 -19.12 -20.83
N GLN A 187 -0.05 -18.98 -20.87
CA GLN A 187 -0.95 -20.11 -21.11
C GLN A 187 -0.82 -20.69 -22.53
N LYS A 188 -0.56 -19.85 -23.55
CA LYS A 188 -0.27 -20.32 -24.92
C LYS A 188 1.05 -21.10 -24.95
N GLU A 189 2.11 -20.59 -24.33
CA GLU A 189 3.41 -21.27 -24.24
C GLU A 189 3.29 -22.62 -23.53
N LEU A 190 2.53 -22.70 -22.43
CA LEU A 190 2.26 -23.96 -21.74
C LEU A 190 1.54 -24.96 -22.64
N LYS A 191 0.56 -24.52 -23.43
CA LYS A 191 -0.14 -25.38 -24.40
C LYS A 191 0.79 -25.82 -25.52
N ASN A 192 1.62 -24.92 -26.06
CA ASN A 192 2.59 -25.23 -27.10
C ASN A 192 3.65 -26.23 -26.60
N LYS A 193 4.13 -26.10 -25.36
CA LYS A 193 5.04 -27.09 -24.75
C LYS A 193 4.40 -28.46 -24.54
N LYS A 194 3.09 -28.51 -24.22
CA LYS A 194 2.34 -29.76 -24.10
C LYS A 194 2.03 -30.43 -25.44
N ASN A 195 1.80 -29.62 -26.48
CA ASN A 195 1.48 -30.09 -27.83
C ASN A 195 2.70 -30.23 -28.74
N ALA A 196 3.88 -29.81 -28.28
CA ALA A 196 5.13 -30.04 -29.00
C ALA A 196 5.28 -31.56 -29.15
N PRO A 197 5.39 -32.09 -30.38
CA PRO A 197 5.64 -33.51 -30.56
C PRO A 197 6.94 -33.82 -29.81
N VAL A 198 6.98 -34.96 -29.13
CA VAL A 198 8.21 -35.60 -28.66
C VAL A 198 9.01 -35.99 -29.91
N SER A 199 9.52 -35.02 -30.66
CA SER A 199 10.22 -35.28 -31.91
C SER A 199 11.64 -35.68 -31.58
N ALA A 200 11.90 -36.95 -31.85
CA ALA A 200 13.22 -37.48 -32.19
C ALA A 200 14.28 -37.28 -31.11
N VAL A 201 14.39 -38.29 -30.24
CA VAL A 201 15.71 -38.77 -29.87
C VAL A 201 16.50 -38.91 -31.18
N PRO A 202 17.66 -38.25 -31.34
CA PRO A 202 18.42 -38.32 -32.58
C PRO A 202 18.82 -39.78 -32.82
N SER A 203 18.13 -40.41 -33.79
CA SER A 203 18.50 -41.73 -34.29
C SER A 203 19.91 -41.62 -34.86
N THR A 204 20.82 -42.37 -34.25
CA THR A 204 22.25 -42.39 -34.53
C THR A 204 22.53 -42.65 -36.01
N MET A 205 23.17 -41.67 -36.64
CA MET A 205 24.22 -41.77 -37.67
C MET A 205 24.18 -42.95 -38.64
N ALA A 206 23.80 -42.66 -39.89
CA ALA A 206 24.34 -43.35 -41.06
C ALA A 206 25.02 -42.32 -41.98
N PRO A 207 26.30 -42.48 -42.34
CA PRO A 207 27.02 -41.56 -43.21
C PRO A 207 26.68 -41.87 -44.67
N SER A 208 26.04 -40.92 -45.36
CA SER A 208 25.83 -40.97 -46.80
C SER A 208 26.70 -39.91 -47.48
N TYR A 209 27.51 -40.38 -48.43
CA TYR A 209 28.60 -39.67 -49.07
C TYR A 209 28.12 -38.61 -50.09
N ALA A 210 28.96 -37.58 -50.18
CA ALA A 210 29.12 -36.54 -51.21
C ALA A 210 28.52 -36.78 -52.61
N THR A 211 28.01 -35.69 -53.23
CA THR A 211 28.57 -35.07 -54.47
C THR A 211 27.80 -33.76 -54.84
N PRO A 212 28.35 -32.89 -55.72
CA PRO A 212 28.34 -31.43 -55.53
C PRO A 212 27.57 -30.59 -56.58
N LEU A 213 27.48 -29.29 -56.25
CA LEU A 213 27.40 -28.08 -57.08
C LEU A 213 26.43 -28.03 -58.29
N LYS A 214 25.50 -27.07 -58.22
CA LYS A 214 25.13 -26.26 -59.38
C LYS A 214 24.91 -24.80 -58.99
N THR A 215 25.73 -23.96 -59.60
CA THR A 215 25.79 -22.50 -59.56
C THR A 215 24.72 -21.86 -60.44
N GLY A 216 24.31 -20.65 -60.07
CA GLY A 216 23.61 -19.66 -60.90
C GLY A 216 22.37 -19.14 -60.19
N ASP A 217 22.00 -17.87 -60.24
CA ASP A 217 22.59 -16.66 -60.78
C ASP A 217 21.78 -15.50 -60.18
N THR A 218 22.41 -14.34 -60.11
CA THR A 218 21.95 -12.94 -59.91
C THR A 218 20.44 -12.62 -59.88
N THR A 219 20.01 -11.84 -58.86
CA THR A 219 19.49 -10.45 -59.01
C THR A 219 19.00 -9.85 -57.66
N SER A 220 19.60 -8.73 -57.27
CA SER A 220 19.08 -7.75 -56.28
C SER A 220 18.17 -6.73 -56.99
N PRO A 221 17.75 -5.62 -56.36
CA PRO A 221 16.91 -5.42 -55.17
C PRO A 221 15.65 -4.58 -55.53
N LYS A 222 14.66 -4.43 -54.63
CA LYS A 222 13.75 -3.27 -54.71
C LYS A 222 13.26 -2.78 -53.34
N THR A 223 13.59 -1.52 -53.11
CA THR A 223 13.16 -0.58 -52.07
C THR A 223 11.74 -0.04 -52.30
N GLY A 224 11.12 0.43 -51.21
CA GLY A 224 9.86 1.21 -51.18
C GLY A 224 8.90 0.58 -50.16
N ASP A 225 8.21 1.30 -49.29
CA ASP A 225 7.78 2.70 -49.35
C ASP A 225 7.24 3.12 -47.96
N THR A 226 7.38 4.40 -47.66
CA THR A 226 6.90 5.10 -46.45
C THR A 226 5.67 5.93 -46.83
N GLY A 227 4.51 5.67 -46.22
CA GLY A 227 3.35 6.57 -46.21
C GLY A 227 2.84 6.69 -44.77
N GLN A 228 3.06 7.85 -44.12
CA GLN A 228 2.12 8.97 -43.97
C GLN A 228 0.93 8.66 -43.06
#